data_AF-A0A1Y1JMJ8-F1
#
_entry.id   AF-A0A1Y1JMJ8-F1
#
_cell.length_a   1.000
_cell.length_b   1.000
_cell.length_c   1.000
_cell.angle_alpha   90.00
_cell.angle_beta   90.00
_cell.angle_gamma   90.00
#
_symmetry.space_group_name_H-M   'P 1'
#
loop_
_entity.id
_entity.type
_entity.pdbx_description
1 polymer ?
#
loop_
_entity_poly.entity_id
_entity_poly.type
_entity_poly.pdbx_seq_one_letter_code
_entity_poly.pdbx_strand_id
1 'polypeptide(L)'
;MRAKKLKVIDDKELQKLKKESKCCIFINDLVYDVSSFYEHPGGVEVLQEYNGKDATEAFKQIGHSKSAQKLMKTYLIGIKKNSTLYKKKISTKTVEDKTEYLEYSEAEVEDATQANGEITKQVKTPEEEKINYPLVASVIFLFSIIYYFMFLKK
;
A
#
# COMPACT_ATOMS: atom_id res chain seq x y z
N MET A 1 -13.19 4.30 -14.34
CA MET A 1 -11.96 3.80 -13.69
C MET A 1 -11.31 2.81 -14.63
N ARG A 2 -10.01 2.91 -14.91
CA ARG A 2 -9.33 1.98 -15.81
C ARG A 2 -9.11 0.67 -15.07
N ALA A 3 -9.60 -0.42 -15.64
CA ALA A 3 -9.31 -1.76 -15.15
C ALA A 3 -7.95 -2.22 -15.70
N LYS A 4 -7.11 -2.77 -14.84
CA LYS A 4 -5.84 -3.42 -15.19
C LYS A 4 -6.03 -4.92 -14.99
N LYS A 5 -5.73 -5.66 -16.05
CA LYS A 5 -5.77 -7.12 -16.04
C LYS A 5 -4.46 -7.65 -15.48
N LEU A 6 -4.52 -8.31 -14.32
CA LEU A 6 -3.36 -8.87 -13.63
C LEU A 6 -3.30 -10.37 -13.85
N LYS A 7 -2.14 -10.86 -14.27
CA LYS A 7 -1.92 -12.30 -14.44
C LYS A 7 -1.85 -12.98 -13.07
N VAL A 8 -2.53 -14.10 -12.91
CA VAL A 8 -2.37 -14.95 -11.73
C VAL A 8 -1.11 -15.78 -11.91
N ILE A 9 -0.20 -15.71 -10.95
CA ILE A 9 1.07 -16.42 -10.97
C ILE A 9 1.04 -17.51 -9.92
N ASP A 10 1.19 -18.75 -10.37
CA ASP A 10 1.35 -19.93 -9.54
C ASP A 10 2.81 -20.38 -9.48
N ASP A 11 3.09 -21.43 -8.71
CA ASP A 11 4.45 -21.94 -8.54
C ASP A 11 5.07 -22.47 -9.85
N LYS A 12 4.24 -22.96 -10.80
CA LYS A 12 4.71 -23.45 -12.09
C LYS A 12 5.12 -22.29 -13.00
N GLU A 13 4.28 -21.26 -13.06
CA GLU A 13 4.59 -20.02 -13.78
C GLU A 13 5.82 -19.33 -13.16
N LEU A 14 5.94 -19.31 -11.83
CA LEU A 14 7.12 -18.75 -11.16
C LEU A 14 8.40 -19.52 -11.54
N GLN A 15 8.35 -20.86 -11.59
CA GLN A 15 9.49 -21.66 -12.07
C GLN A 15 9.83 -21.37 -13.53
N LYS A 16 8.84 -21.14 -14.38
CA LYS A 16 9.06 -20.74 -15.77
C LYS A 16 9.76 -19.37 -15.84
N LEU A 17 9.28 -18.39 -15.09
CA LEU A 17 9.92 -17.06 -15.02
C LEU A 17 11.37 -17.14 -14.52
N LYS A 18 11.64 -18.00 -13.53
CA LYS A 18 13.02 -18.27 -13.07
C LYS A 18 13.91 -18.87 -14.17
N LYS A 19 13.38 -19.79 -14.99
CA LYS A 19 14.10 -20.36 -16.14
C LYS A 19 14.37 -19.33 -17.24
N GLU A 20 13.51 -18.33 -17.37
CA GLU A 20 13.69 -17.17 -18.26
C GLU A 20 14.64 -16.11 -17.67
N SER A 21 15.34 -16.43 -16.58
CA SER A 21 16.26 -15.52 -15.88
C SER A 21 15.61 -14.22 -15.39
N LYS A 22 14.30 -14.25 -15.14
CA LYS A 22 13.59 -13.10 -14.56
C LYS A 22 13.76 -13.05 -13.04
N CYS A 23 13.92 -11.83 -12.53
CA CYS A 23 13.93 -11.51 -11.11
C CYS A 23 12.54 -11.03 -10.69
N CYS A 24 11.79 -11.89 -10.00
CA CYS A 24 10.43 -11.55 -9.56
C CYS A 24 10.38 -11.46 -8.04
N ILE A 25 9.73 -10.43 -7.49
CA ILE A 25 9.56 -10.26 -6.05
C ILE A 25 8.08 -10.16 -5.70
N PHE A 26 7.72 -10.60 -4.50
CA PHE A 26 6.35 -10.47 -3.98
C PHE A 26 6.28 -9.33 -2.99
N ILE A 27 5.33 -8.41 -3.17
CA ILE A 27 5.03 -7.32 -2.21
C ILE A 27 3.51 -7.22 -2.07
N ASN A 28 2.99 -7.41 -0.85
CA ASN A 28 1.56 -7.41 -0.52
C ASN A 28 0.75 -8.32 -1.46
N ASP A 29 1.14 -9.60 -1.61
CA ASP A 29 0.49 -10.59 -2.48
C ASP A 29 0.54 -10.29 -4.01
N LEU A 30 1.09 -9.15 -4.41
CA LEU A 30 1.30 -8.76 -5.81
C LEU A 30 2.70 -9.19 -6.27
N VAL A 31 2.84 -9.51 -7.56
CA VAL A 31 4.08 -9.98 -8.17
C VAL A 31 4.64 -8.92 -9.11
N TYR A 32 5.91 -8.58 -8.89
CA TYR A 32 6.62 -7.56 -9.65
C TYR A 32 7.80 -8.19 -10.38
N ASP A 33 7.96 -7.87 -11.67
CA ASP A 33 9.14 -8.23 -12.45
C ASP A 33 10.12 -7.06 -12.41
N VAL A 34 11.17 -7.22 -11.61
CA VAL A 34 12.22 -6.20 -11.42
C VAL A 34 13.48 -6.52 -12.19
N SER A 35 13.41 -7.43 -13.17
CA SER A 35 14.58 -7.87 -13.96
C SER A 35 15.31 -6.71 -14.63
N SER A 36 14.56 -5.71 -15.10
CA SER A 36 15.11 -4.53 -15.77
C SER A 36 15.46 -3.38 -14.82
N PHE A 37 15.26 -3.55 -13.50
CA PHE A 37 15.46 -2.48 -12.52
C PHE A 37 16.86 -2.53 -11.91
N TYR A 38 17.86 -2.13 -12.71
CA TYR A 38 19.26 -2.13 -12.30
C TYR A 38 19.65 -0.91 -11.43
N GLU A 39 18.91 0.19 -11.54
CA GLU A 39 19.19 1.45 -10.83
C GLU A 39 18.57 1.51 -9.42
N HIS A 40 18.42 0.36 -8.76
CA HIS A 40 17.89 0.32 -7.41
C HIS A 40 18.88 0.99 -6.42
N PRO A 41 18.50 2.08 -5.71
CA PRO A 41 19.42 2.78 -4.81
C PRO A 41 19.94 1.92 -3.65
N GLY A 42 19.22 0.86 -3.27
CA GLY A 42 19.67 -0.13 -2.29
C GLY A 42 20.57 -1.24 -2.85
N GLY A 43 20.94 -1.15 -4.13
CA GLY A 43 21.72 -2.16 -4.85
C GLY A 43 20.87 -3.24 -5.51
N VAL A 44 21.40 -3.88 -6.55
CA VAL A 44 20.73 -5.00 -7.23
C VAL A 44 20.80 -6.30 -6.43
N GLU A 45 21.76 -6.44 -5.53
CA GLU A 45 21.99 -7.65 -4.74
C GLU A 45 20.80 -7.96 -3.82
N VAL A 46 20.19 -6.93 -3.22
CA VAL A 46 18.99 -7.11 -2.39
C VAL A 46 17.80 -7.58 -3.22
N LEU A 47 17.65 -7.14 -4.47
CA LEU A 47 16.58 -7.63 -5.34
C LEU A 47 16.77 -9.12 -5.67
N GLN A 48 18.02 -9.53 -5.89
CA GLN A 48 18.37 -10.92 -6.16
C GLN A 48 18.16 -11.82 -4.93
N GLU A 49 18.47 -11.33 -3.73
CA GLU A 49 18.24 -12.07 -2.47
C GLU A 49 16.77 -12.45 -2.29
N TYR A 50 15.87 -11.53 -2.66
CA TYR A 50 14.42 -11.70 -2.60
C TYR A 50 13.82 -12.31 -3.88
N ASN A 51 14.63 -12.77 -4.84
CA ASN A 51 14.10 -13.35 -6.08
C ASN A 51 13.25 -14.61 -5.80
N GLY A 52 11.97 -14.52 -6.15
CA GLY A 52 10.94 -15.50 -5.90
C GLY A 52 10.49 -15.59 -4.45
N LYS A 53 10.76 -14.57 -3.63
CA LYS A 53 10.40 -14.50 -2.20
C LYS A 53 9.57 -13.26 -1.89
N ASP A 54 8.93 -13.30 -0.73
CA ASP A 54 8.17 -12.19 -0.19
C ASP A 54 9.11 -11.14 0.41
N ALA A 55 9.11 -9.96 -0.21
CA ALA A 55 9.88 -8.79 0.18
C ALA A 55 9.00 -7.74 0.88
N THR A 56 7.76 -8.06 1.22
CA THR A 56 6.79 -7.12 1.80
C THR A 56 7.33 -6.44 3.04
N GLU A 57 7.83 -7.20 4.01
CA GLU A 57 8.31 -6.67 5.28
C GLU A 57 9.58 -5.83 5.09
N ALA A 58 10.52 -6.31 4.26
CA ALA A 58 11.73 -5.55 3.92
C ALA A 58 11.39 -4.22 3.23
N PHE A 59 10.47 -4.25 2.27
CA PHE A 59 10.03 -3.05 1.55
C PHE A 59 9.38 -2.02 2.49
N LYS A 60 8.55 -2.49 3.44
CA LYS A 60 7.90 -1.64 4.45
C LYS A 60 8.90 -1.05 5.44
N GLN A 61 9.83 -1.87 5.95
CA GLN A 61 10.80 -1.47 6.97
C GLN A 61 11.72 -0.36 6.48
N ILE A 62 12.12 -0.41 5.20
CA ILE A 62 12.96 0.64 4.60
C ILE A 62 12.19 1.96 4.43
N GLY A 63 10.86 1.91 4.25
CA GLY A 63 10.03 3.10 4.13
C GLY A 63 10.24 3.84 2.80
N HIS A 64 10.12 3.13 1.68
CA HIS A 64 10.25 3.70 0.33
C HIS A 64 9.31 4.89 0.11
N SER A 65 9.82 5.94 -0.54
CA SER A 65 9.06 7.17 -0.82
C SER A 65 7.85 6.92 -1.73
N LYS A 66 6.89 7.87 -1.74
CA LYS A 66 5.71 7.80 -2.63
C LYS A 66 6.10 7.69 -4.11
N SER A 67 7.19 8.33 -4.53
CA SER A 67 7.70 8.23 -5.90
C SER A 67 8.24 6.84 -6.21
N ALA A 68 8.98 6.22 -5.29
CA ALA A 68 9.45 4.85 -5.42
C ALA A 68 8.29 3.84 -5.47
N GLN A 69 7.26 4.02 -4.64
CA GLN A 69 6.04 3.20 -4.69
C GLN A 69 5.29 3.37 -6.03
N LYS A 70 5.25 4.58 -6.59
CA LYS A 70 4.66 4.82 -7.91
C LYS A 70 5.46 4.15 -9.02
N LEU A 71 6.80 4.19 -8.94
CA LEU A 71 7.68 3.50 -9.87
C LEU A 71 7.50 1.98 -9.79
N MET A 72 7.40 1.41 -8.59
CA MET A 72 7.16 -0.02 -8.38
C MET A 72 5.93 -0.54 -9.17
N LYS A 73 4.86 0.27 -9.27
CA LYS A 73 3.64 -0.10 -10.00
C LYS A 73 3.85 -0.35 -11.49
N THR A 74 4.90 0.20 -12.11
CA THR A 74 5.22 -0.04 -13.53
C THR A 74 5.75 -1.45 -13.75
N TYR A 75 6.36 -2.05 -12.73
CA TYR A 75 6.90 -3.41 -12.74
C TYR A 75 5.87 -4.48 -12.33
N LEU A 76 4.63 -4.10 -12.04
CA LEU A 76 3.57 -5.03 -11.64
C LEU A 76 3.16 -5.91 -12.82
N ILE A 77 3.38 -7.22 -12.68
CA ILE A 77 3.00 -8.23 -13.68
C ILE A 77 1.78 -9.06 -13.28
N GLY A 78 1.48 -9.16 -11.98
CA GLY A 78 0.46 -10.10 -11.55
C GLY A 78 0.18 -10.17 -10.05
N ILE A 79 -0.52 -11.23 -9.68
CA ILE A 79 -0.96 -11.55 -8.33
C ILE A 79 -0.64 -13.01 -8.01
N LYS A 80 -0.17 -13.27 -6.78
CA LYS A 80 0.16 -14.62 -6.34
C LYS A 80 -1.11 -15.46 -6.21
N LYS A 81 -1.12 -16.66 -6.77
CA LYS A 81 -2.24 -17.62 -6.66
C LYS A 81 -2.49 -17.99 -5.20
N ASN A 82 -3.77 -18.14 -4.83
CA ASN A 82 -4.23 -18.50 -3.48
C ASN A 82 -3.92 -17.48 -2.36
N SER A 83 -3.43 -16.30 -2.72
CA SER A 83 -3.22 -15.19 -1.79
C SER A 83 -4.52 -14.61 -1.24
N THR A 84 -4.43 -13.73 -0.25
CA THR A 84 -5.62 -13.08 0.33
C THR A 84 -6.33 -12.23 -0.72
N LEU A 85 -5.56 -11.46 -1.49
CA LEU A 85 -6.05 -10.66 -2.60
C LEU A 85 -6.68 -11.54 -3.69
N TYR A 86 -6.05 -12.67 -4.04
CA TYR A 86 -6.59 -13.60 -5.03
C TYR A 86 -7.97 -14.12 -4.63
N LYS A 87 -8.14 -14.55 -3.37
CA LYS A 87 -9.43 -15.05 -2.87
C LYS A 87 -10.52 -13.99 -2.91
N LYS A 88 -10.18 -12.71 -2.65
CA LYS A 88 -11.11 -11.58 -2.70
C LYS A 88 -11.67 -11.33 -4.10
N LYS A 89 -10.92 -11.66 -5.15
CA LYS A 89 -11.25 -11.32 -6.55
C LYS A 89 -11.42 -12.53 -7.46
N ILE A 90 -11.43 -13.74 -6.93
CA ILE A 90 -11.57 -14.98 -7.71
C ILE A 90 -12.85 -15.01 -8.58
N SER A 91 -13.89 -14.25 -8.22
CA SER A 91 -15.13 -14.12 -8.99
C SER A 91 -14.97 -13.35 -10.30
N THR A 92 -13.96 -12.48 -10.45
CA THR A 92 -13.68 -11.75 -11.70
C THR A 92 -12.65 -12.46 -12.58
N LYS A 93 -12.41 -13.75 -12.31
CA LYS A 93 -11.43 -14.55 -13.03
C LYS A 93 -11.84 -14.75 -14.48
N THR A 94 -10.92 -14.41 -15.37
CA THR A 94 -10.96 -14.76 -16.79
C THR A 94 -9.84 -15.74 -17.10
N VAL A 95 -10.06 -16.66 -18.03
CA VAL A 95 -9.05 -17.63 -18.46
C VAL A 95 -8.84 -17.46 -19.95
N GLU A 96 -7.60 -17.19 -20.33
CA GLU A 96 -7.17 -17.07 -21.72
C GLU A 96 -5.90 -17.89 -21.90
N ASP A 97 -5.86 -18.77 -22.91
CA ASP A 97 -4.70 -19.62 -23.21
C ASP A 97 -4.11 -20.34 -21.99
N LYS A 98 -5.00 -20.96 -21.18
CA LYS A 98 -4.67 -21.65 -19.91
C LYS A 98 -4.05 -20.76 -18.83
N THR A 99 -3.98 -19.44 -19.06
CA THR A 99 -3.51 -18.45 -18.11
C THR A 99 -4.70 -17.77 -17.44
N GLU A 100 -4.66 -17.69 -16.12
CA GLU A 100 -5.72 -17.06 -15.34
C GLU A 100 -5.39 -15.57 -15.14
N TYR A 101 -6.40 -14.72 -15.24
CA TYR A 101 -6.28 -13.29 -15.03
C TYR A 101 -7.37 -12.80 -14.09
N LEU A 102 -7.02 -11.81 -13.28
CA LEU A 102 -7.94 -11.10 -12.40
C LEU A 102 -8.05 -9.64 -12.82
N GLU A 103 -9.27 -9.14 -12.84
CA GLU A 103 -9.53 -7.73 -13.12
C GLU A 103 -9.48 -6.92 -11.83
N TYR A 104 -8.55 -5.96 -11.78
CA TYR A 104 -8.39 -5.00 -10.68
C TYR A 104 -8.47 -3.59 -11.24
N SER A 105 -9.19 -2.69 -10.58
CA SER A 105 -9.08 -1.26 -10.89
C SER A 105 -7.75 -0.70 -10.41
N GLU A 106 -7.25 0.35 -11.06
CA GLU A 106 -6.01 1.03 -10.63
C GLU A 106 -6.07 1.44 -9.15
N ALA A 107 -7.20 1.97 -8.68
CA ALA A 107 -7.42 2.36 -7.28
C ALA A 107 -7.23 1.19 -6.29
N GLU A 108 -7.68 -0.01 -6.65
CA GLU A 108 -7.54 -1.20 -5.80
C GLU A 108 -6.10 -1.72 -5.78
N VAL A 109 -5.36 -1.54 -6.88
CA VAL A 109 -3.92 -1.79 -6.90
C VAL A 109 -3.21 -0.76 -6.02
N GLU A 110 -3.66 0.50 -6.00
CA GLU A 110 -3.07 1.52 -5.13
C GLU A 110 -3.24 1.17 -3.66
N ASP A 111 -4.44 0.80 -3.23
CA ASP A 111 -4.74 0.38 -1.86
C ASP A 111 -3.88 -0.83 -1.43
N ALA A 112 -3.78 -1.86 -2.28
CA ALA A 112 -2.93 -3.02 -2.03
C ALA A 112 -1.43 -2.69 -1.94
N THR A 113 -0.96 -1.69 -2.69
CA THR A 113 0.44 -1.22 -2.61
C THR A 113 0.69 -0.32 -1.40
N GLN A 114 -0.36 0.28 -0.83
CA GLN A 114 -0.33 1.28 0.23
C GLN A 114 -0.63 0.72 1.62
N ALA A 115 -0.59 -0.61 1.81
CA ALA A 115 -0.55 -1.23 3.13
C ALA A 115 0.79 -0.93 3.84
N ASN A 116 1.09 0.35 4.03
CA ASN A 116 1.93 0.83 5.11
C ASN A 116 1.29 0.32 6.39
N GLY A 117 2.02 -0.52 7.13
CA GLY A 117 1.87 -0.44 8.56
C GLY A 117 2.15 1.01 8.94
N GLU A 118 1.20 1.65 9.61
CA GLU A 118 1.56 2.68 10.55
C GLU A 118 2.57 2.07 11.54
N ILE A 119 3.86 2.28 11.31
CA ILE A 119 4.80 2.42 12.42
C ILE A 119 5.11 3.91 12.49
N THR A 120 4.33 4.57 13.31
CA THR A 120 4.83 5.37 14.43
C THR A 120 6.37 5.42 14.48
N LYS A 121 6.97 6.30 13.68
CA LYS A 121 7.89 7.25 14.33
C LYS A 121 7.04 7.91 15.39
N GLN A 122 7.49 7.94 16.65
CA GLN A 122 6.91 8.82 17.65
C GLN A 122 7.12 10.28 17.22
N VAL A 123 6.35 10.71 16.23
CA VAL A 123 5.71 12.00 16.28
C VAL A 123 4.37 11.64 16.89
N LYS A 124 4.16 12.06 18.14
CA LYS A 124 2.80 12.17 18.67
C LYS A 124 2.08 13.12 17.72
N THR A 125 1.43 12.60 16.69
CA THR A 125 0.24 13.26 16.16
C THR A 125 -0.70 13.21 17.36
N PRO A 126 -1.08 14.34 17.97
CA PRO A 126 -2.15 14.31 18.94
C PRO A 126 -3.31 13.66 18.21
N GLU A 127 -3.80 12.54 18.73
CA GLU A 127 -5.20 12.20 18.54
C GLU A 127 -5.95 13.52 18.71
N GLU A 128 -6.75 13.90 17.72
CA GLU A 128 -7.82 14.85 18.03
C GLU A 128 -8.68 14.13 19.07
N GLU A 129 -8.29 14.28 20.34
CA GLU A 129 -9.16 14.15 21.48
C GLU A 129 -10.37 14.97 21.07
N LYS A 130 -11.48 14.28 20.77
CA LYS A 130 -12.68 14.92 20.25
C LYS A 130 -13.14 15.91 21.31
N ILE A 131 -12.68 17.15 21.19
CA ILE A 131 -13.00 18.21 22.11
C ILE A 131 -14.51 18.29 22.07
N ASN A 132 -15.14 18.12 23.22
CA ASN A 132 -16.59 18.21 23.32
C ASN A 132 -16.96 19.69 23.15
N TYR A 133 -17.06 20.13 21.90
CA TYR A 133 -17.34 21.49 21.47
C TYR A 133 -18.49 22.17 22.23
N PRO A 134 -19.62 21.49 22.56
CA PRO A 134 -20.66 22.14 23.37
C PRO A 134 -20.23 22.43 24.82
N LEU A 135 -19.27 21.68 25.37
CA LEU A 135 -18.75 21.88 26.73
C LEU A 135 -17.70 22.99 26.77
N VAL A 136 -16.85 23.11 25.74
CA VAL A 136 -15.89 24.22 25.63
C VAL A 136 -16.59 25.53 25.29
N ALA A 137 -17.63 25.50 24.44
CA ALA A 137 -18.42 26.68 24.12
C ALA A 137 -19.18 27.24 25.35
N SER A 138 -19.66 26.38 26.26
CA SER A 138 -20.37 26.85 27.46
C SER A 138 -19.44 27.56 28.45
N VAL A 139 -18.21 27.07 28.61
CA VAL A 139 -17.19 27.72 29.45
C VAL A 139 -16.82 29.09 28.88
N ILE A 140 -16.56 29.18 27.57
CA ILE A 140 -16.23 30.46 26.91
C ILE A 140 -17.40 31.46 27.02
N PHE A 141 -18.64 30.99 26.88
CA PHE A 141 -19.83 31.84 27.01
C PHE A 141 -19.98 32.39 28.44
N LEU A 142 -19.76 31.55 29.46
CA LEU A 142 -19.80 31.98 30.86
C LEU A 142 -18.70 33.00 31.19
N PHE A 143 -17.47 32.79 30.71
CA PHE A 143 -16.39 33.76 30.88
C PHE A 143 -16.67 35.08 30.15
N SER A 144 -17.31 35.04 28.98
CA SER A 144 -17.70 36.23 28.23
C SER A 144 -18.78 37.04 28.95
N ILE A 145 -19.75 36.38 29.59
CA ILE A 145 -20.77 37.02 30.43
C ILE A 145 -20.13 37.68 31.65
N ILE A 146 -19.25 36.97 32.35
CA ILE A 146 -18.55 37.50 33.54
C ILE A 146 -17.69 38.72 33.14
N TYR A 147 -16.95 38.65 32.03
CA TYR A 147 -16.16 39.77 31.54
C TYR A 147 -17.02 40.99 31.17
N TYR A 148 -18.18 40.78 30.53
CA TYR A 148 -19.12 41.85 30.21
C TYR A 148 -19.61 42.59 31.48
N PHE A 149 -19.96 41.84 32.53
CA PHE A 149 -20.37 42.45 33.81
C PHE A 149 -19.22 43.07 34.59
N MET A 150 -18.00 42.52 34.49
CA MET A 150 -16.86 43.00 35.25
C MET A 150 -16.15 44.20 34.59
N PHE A 151 -16.23 44.35 33.26
CA PHE A 151 -15.45 45.36 32.53
C PHE A 151 -16.24 46.26 31.58
N LEU A 152 -17.38 45.83 31.05
CA LEU A 152 -18.16 46.62 30.08
C LEU A 152 -19.34 47.36 30.68
N LYS A 153 -19.75 47.03 31.91
CA LYS A 153 -20.87 47.66 32.61
C LYS A 153 -20.41 48.48 33.83
N LYS A 154 -19.45 49.39 33.62
CA LYS A 154 -19.07 50.42 34.57
C LYS A 154 -19.44 51.80 34.04
#